data_AF-A0A8H5MCY3-F1
#
_entry.id   AF-A0A8H5MCY3-F1
#
_cell.length_a   1.000
_cell.length_b   1.000
_cell.length_c   1.000
_cell.angle_alpha   90.00
_cell.angle_beta   90.00
_cell.angle_gamma   90.00
#
_symmetry.space_group_name_H-M   'P 1'
#
loop_
_entity.id
_entity.type
_entity.pdbx_description
1 polymer ?
#
loop_
_entity_poly.entity_id
_entity_poly.type
_entity_poly.pdbx_seq_one_letter_code
_entity_poly.pdbx_strand_id
1 'polypeptide(L)'
;MSLNRLVAERSNSLDQGTVTKLEKHLTQRPEKTDLVERNILKDDKGIAPGLVAAKEKLQRSQLEDKLGQALQQRPKPEELVKEGILFEGEVPSNT
;
A
#
# COMPACT_ATOMS: atom_id res chain seq x y z
N MET A 1 44.58 21.11 46.40
CA MET A 1 44.06 19.90 45.73
C MET A 1 42.66 19.63 46.27
N SER A 2 41.63 19.78 45.43
CA SER A 2 40.43 18.92 45.39
C SER A 2 39.41 19.54 44.46
N LEU A 3 39.40 19.07 43.21
CA LEU A 3 38.34 19.32 42.24
C LEU A 3 37.21 18.35 42.55
N ASN A 4 36.12 18.83 43.17
CA ASN A 4 34.89 18.07 43.30
C ASN A 4 34.22 17.98 41.92
N ARG A 5 34.37 16.83 41.27
CA ARG A 5 33.71 16.47 40.03
C ARG A 5 32.22 16.26 40.32
N LEU A 6 31.36 17.20 39.92
CA LEU A 6 29.92 16.96 39.84
C LEU A 6 29.70 15.87 38.79
N VAL A 7 29.42 14.65 39.24
CA VAL A 7 28.89 13.60 38.38
C VAL A 7 27.45 14.00 38.09
N ALA A 8 27.18 14.44 36.86
CA ALA A 8 25.82 14.65 36.39
C ALA A 8 25.04 13.34 36.57
N GLU A 9 24.05 13.34 37.46
CA GLU A 9 23.12 12.22 37.63
C GLU A 9 22.49 11.92 36.27
N ARG A 10 22.64 10.68 35.80
CA ARG A 10 21.85 10.19 34.65
C ARG A 10 20.40 10.17 35.11
N SER A 11 19.67 11.25 34.86
CA SER A 11 18.21 11.27 34.96
C SER A 11 17.66 10.14 34.09
N ASN A 12 16.92 9.22 34.71
CA ASN A 12 16.23 8.13 34.01
C ASN A 12 15.54 8.69 32.76
N SER A 13 16.02 8.27 31.59
CA SER A 13 15.92 9.05 30.35
C SER A 13 14.60 8.90 29.60
N LEU A 14 13.51 8.53 30.27
CA LEU A 14 12.22 8.25 29.64
C LEU A 14 11.07 8.75 30.52
N ASP A 15 10.18 9.53 29.91
CA ASP A 15 8.96 10.03 30.56
C ASP A 15 7.98 8.88 30.79
N GLN A 16 7.45 8.74 32.02
CA GLN A 16 6.56 7.63 32.38
C GLN A 16 5.26 7.62 31.54
N GLY A 17 4.80 8.79 31.11
CA GLY A 17 3.65 8.93 30.20
C GLY A 17 3.94 8.37 28.79
N THR A 18 5.18 8.46 28.32
CA THR A 18 5.59 7.85 27.05
C THR A 18 5.65 6.32 27.13
N VAL A 19 6.10 5.77 28.25
CA VAL A 19 6.20 4.32 28.48
C VAL A 19 4.80 3.69 28.46
N THR A 20 3.87 4.25 29.24
CA THR A 20 2.48 3.74 29.32
C THR A 20 1.75 3.81 27.97
N LYS A 21 1.97 4.88 27.18
CA LYS A 21 1.41 4.98 25.82
C LYS A 21 1.98 3.91 24.88
N LEU A 22 3.28 3.68 24.92
CA LEU A 22 3.93 2.67 24.09
C LEU A 22 3.40 1.27 24.40
N GLU A 23 3.30 0.91 25.69
CA GLU A 23 2.74 -0.37 26.13
C GLU A 23 1.32 -0.60 25.59
N LYS A 24 0.47 0.43 25.62
CA LYS A 24 -0.87 0.37 25.04
C LYS A 24 -0.85 0.12 23.53
N HIS A 25 0.07 0.73 22.78
CA HIS A 25 0.18 0.49 21.33
C HIS A 25 0.73 -0.89 20.99
N LEU A 26 1.65 -1.41 21.80
CA LEU A 26 2.22 -2.74 21.59
C LEU A 26 1.19 -3.85 21.81
N THR A 27 0.30 -3.70 22.79
CA THR A 27 -0.79 -4.67 23.03
C THR A 27 -1.85 -4.69 21.93
N GLN A 28 -1.99 -3.60 21.18
CA GLN A 28 -2.94 -3.45 20.07
C GLN A 28 -2.28 -3.54 18.69
N ARG A 29 -1.02 -3.99 18.62
CA ARG A 29 -0.25 -4.03 17.39
C ARG A 29 -0.89 -5.03 16.40
N PRO A 30 -1.34 -4.59 15.22
CA PRO A 30 -1.90 -5.48 14.21
C PRO A 30 -0.86 -6.44 13.64
N GLU A 31 -1.33 -7.59 13.15
CA GLU A 31 -0.46 -8.53 12.45
C GLU A 31 -0.09 -8.01 11.06
N LYS A 32 1.02 -8.53 10.51
CA LYS A 32 1.47 -8.13 9.17
C LYS A 32 0.39 -8.41 8.10
N THR A 33 -0.33 -9.52 8.24
CA THR A 33 -1.41 -9.93 7.33
C THR A 33 -2.54 -8.91 7.32
N ASP A 34 -2.97 -8.42 8.49
CA ASP A 34 -4.04 -7.43 8.61
C ASP A 34 -3.70 -6.13 7.87
N LEU A 35 -2.42 -5.73 7.95
CA LEU A 35 -1.93 -4.54 7.25
C LEU A 35 -1.88 -4.75 5.74
N VAL A 36 -1.60 -5.97 5.26
CA VAL A 36 -1.64 -6.31 3.83
C VAL A 36 -3.08 -6.33 3.31
N GLU A 37 -4.00 -6.95 4.04
CA GLU A 37 -5.43 -7.00 3.69
C GLU A 37 -6.04 -5.60 3.61
N ARG A 38 -5.64 -4.70 4.52
CA ARG A 38 -6.05 -3.28 4.50
C ARG A 38 -5.31 -2.45 3.45
N ASN A 39 -4.48 -3.05 2.61
CA ASN A 39 -3.66 -2.38 1.59
C ASN A 39 -2.68 -1.31 2.15
N ILE A 40 -2.31 -1.43 3.43
CA ILE A 40 -1.33 -0.55 4.10
C ILE A 40 0.09 -1.02 3.78
N LEU A 41 0.34 -2.33 3.93
CA LEU A 41 1.59 -2.96 3.50
C LEU A 41 1.36 -3.68 2.17
N LYS A 42 2.37 -3.67 1.31
CA LYS A 42 2.36 -4.48 0.07
C LYS A 42 2.71 -5.93 0.41
N ASP A 43 2.06 -6.89 -0.27
CA ASP A 43 2.36 -8.32 -0.10
C ASP A 43 3.65 -8.69 -0.84
N ASP A 44 4.77 -8.26 -0.28
CA ASP A 44 6.09 -8.44 -0.87
C ASP A 44 6.90 -9.46 -0.08
N LYS A 45 6.48 -10.72 -0.17
CA LYS A 45 7.22 -11.86 0.40
C LYS A 45 8.54 -12.02 -0.37
N GLY A 46 9.66 -11.98 0.36
CA GLY A 46 10.99 -12.24 -0.20
C GLY A 46 11.68 -11.04 -0.87
N ILE A 47 11.09 -9.85 -0.84
CA ILE A 47 11.70 -8.63 -1.41
C ILE A 47 12.20 -7.74 -0.28
N ALA A 48 13.37 -7.13 -0.49
CA ALA A 48 13.94 -6.19 0.47
C ALA A 48 13.06 -4.94 0.62
N PRO A 49 12.88 -4.37 1.83
CA PRO A 49 12.02 -3.20 2.04
C PRO A 49 12.36 -2.00 1.15
N GLY A 50 13.64 -1.78 0.83
CA GLY A 50 14.08 -0.69 -0.03
C GLY A 50 13.69 -0.84 -1.52
N LEU A 51 13.30 -2.05 -1.95
CA LEU A 51 12.94 -2.34 -3.35
C LEU A 51 11.43 -2.37 -3.61
N VAL A 52 10.62 -2.45 -2.55
CA VAL A 52 9.14 -2.53 -2.63
C VAL A 52 8.56 -1.39 -3.46
N ALA A 53 8.98 -0.15 -3.19
CA ALA A 53 8.49 1.02 -3.91
C ALA A 53 8.83 0.99 -5.42
N ALA A 54 10.04 0.54 -5.76
CA ALA A 54 10.46 0.42 -7.16
C ALA A 54 9.68 -0.67 -7.90
N LYS A 55 9.45 -1.82 -7.24
CA LYS A 55 8.61 -2.90 -7.77
C LYS A 55 7.19 -2.42 -8.02
N GLU A 56 6.56 -1.75 -7.05
CA GLU A 56 5.17 -1.27 -7.19
C GLU A 56 5.04 -0.28 -8.36
N LYS A 57 5.99 0.65 -8.49
CA LYS A 57 6.03 1.59 -9.61
C LYS A 57 6.12 0.87 -10.96
N LEU A 58 6.97 -0.16 -11.05
CA LEU A 58 7.11 -0.96 -12.27
C LEU A 58 5.82 -1.74 -12.57
N GLN A 59 5.22 -2.40 -11.57
CA GLN A 59 3.98 -3.15 -11.73
C GLN A 59 2.84 -2.26 -12.21
N ARG A 60 2.74 -1.05 -11.67
CA ARG A 60 1.75 -0.06 -12.11
C ARG A 60 1.96 0.35 -13.56
N SER A 61 3.19 0.70 -13.96
CA SER A 61 3.51 1.07 -15.34
C SER A 61 3.15 -0.06 -16.31
N GLN A 62 3.52 -1.31 -15.99
CA GLN A 62 3.17 -2.46 -16.82
C GLN A 62 1.66 -2.67 -16.94
N LEU A 63 0.91 -2.41 -15.87
CA LEU A 63 -0.55 -2.51 -15.88
C LEU A 63 -1.17 -1.40 -16.73
N GLU A 64 -0.67 -0.18 -16.64
CA GLU A 64 -1.09 0.96 -17.46
C GLU A 64 -0.87 0.67 -18.95
N ASP A 65 0.30 0.14 -19.32
CA ASP A 65 0.62 -0.23 -20.70
C ASP A 65 -0.31 -1.33 -21.24
N LYS A 66 -0.52 -2.40 -20.45
CA LYS A 66 -1.42 -3.50 -20.80
C LYS A 66 -2.87 -3.03 -20.95
N LEU A 67 -3.33 -2.19 -20.03
CA LEU A 67 -4.67 -1.62 -20.08
C LEU A 67 -4.82 -0.71 -21.31
N GLY A 68 -3.83 0.11 -21.62
CA GLY A 68 -3.81 0.95 -22.82
C GLY A 68 -3.98 0.14 -24.10
N GLN A 69 -3.24 -0.97 -24.23
CA GLN A 69 -3.36 -1.87 -25.38
C GLN A 69 -4.75 -2.52 -25.47
N ALA A 70 -5.28 -3.01 -24.34
CA ALA A 70 -6.61 -3.63 -24.29
C ALA A 70 -7.72 -2.64 -24.65
N LEU A 71 -7.60 -1.37 -24.23
CA LEU A 71 -8.55 -0.32 -24.55
C LEU A 71 -8.49 0.10 -26.02
N GLN A 72 -7.30 0.07 -26.65
CA GLN A 72 -7.18 0.33 -28.09
C GLN A 72 -7.89 -0.72 -28.94
N GLN A 73 -7.90 -1.97 -28.48
CA GLN A 73 -8.57 -3.09 -29.14
C GLN A 73 -10.00 -3.29 -28.63
N ARG A 74 -10.57 -2.32 -27.91
CA ARG A 74 -11.92 -2.44 -27.35
C ARG A 74 -12.94 -2.62 -28.48
N PRO A 75 -13.69 -3.75 -28.52
CA PRO A 75 -14.68 -4.00 -29.55
C PRO A 75 -15.78 -2.93 -29.54
N LYS A 76 -16.28 -2.62 -30.73
CA LYS A 76 -17.42 -1.71 -30.85
C LYS A 76 -18.71 -2.41 -30.39
N PRO A 77 -19.72 -1.65 -29.93
CA PRO A 77 -21.02 -2.24 -29.56
C PRO A 77 -21.63 -3.08 -30.69
N GLU A 78 -21.48 -2.65 -31.94
CA GLU A 78 -21.95 -3.38 -33.13
C GLU A 78 -21.31 -4.78 -33.28
N GLU A 79 -20.01 -4.89 -32.97
CA GLU A 79 -19.28 -6.16 -33.02
C GLU A 79 -19.78 -7.09 -31.91
N LEU A 80 -20.07 -6.55 -30.73
CA LEU A 80 -20.64 -7.32 -29.61
C LEU A 80 -22.07 -7.82 -29.91
N VAL A 81 -22.87 -7.04 -30.65
CA VAL A 81 -24.19 -7.49 -31.12
C VAL A 81 -24.05 -8.63 -32.12
N LYS A 82 -23.12 -8.52 -33.07
CA LYS A 82 -22.83 -9.59 -34.05
C LYS A 82 -22.37 -10.88 -33.38
N GLU A 83 -21.61 -10.78 -32.30
CA GLU A 83 -21.16 -11.93 -31.51
C GLU A 83 -22.24 -12.47 -30.55
N GLY A 84 -23.41 -11.84 -30.48
CA GLY A 84 -24.51 -12.26 -29.62
C GLY A 84 -24.28 -11.97 -28.13
N ILE A 85 -23.32 -11.12 -27.81
CA ILE A 85 -22.98 -10.72 -26.43
C ILE A 85 -23.88 -9.56 -25.98
N LEU A 86 -24.22 -8.64 -26.90
CA LEU A 86 -25.07 -7.48 -26.64
C LEU A 86 -26.37 -7.57 -27.46
N PHE A 87 -27.50 -7.15 -26.89
CA PHE A 87 -28.76 -7.06 -27.61
C PHE A 87 -28.93 -5.68 -28.27
N GLU A 88 -29.58 -5.63 -29.45
CA GLU A 88 -29.77 -4.39 -30.23
C GLU A 88 -30.48 -3.27 -29.47
N GLY A 89 -31.36 -3.60 -28.51
CA GLY A 89 -32.06 -2.62 -27.65
C GLY A 89 -31.23 -2.07 -26.49
N GLU A 90 -30.06 -2.65 -26.22
CA GLU A 90 -29.17 -2.27 -25.11
C GLU A 90 -27.90 -1.55 -25.59
N VAL A 91 -27.80 -1.25 -26.88
CA VAL A 91 -26.66 -0.51 -27.43
C VAL A 91 -26.64 0.91 -26.83
N PRO A 92 -25.57 1.29 -26.11
CA PRO A 92 -25.50 2.61 -25.50
C PRO A 92 -25.40 3.69 -26.59
N SER A 93 -26.44 4.52 -26.69
CA SER A 93 -26.42 5.75 -27.49
C SER A 93 -25.45 6.73 -26.84
N ASN A 94 -24.28 6.91 -27.45
CA ASN A 94 -23.25 7.81 -26.94
C ASN A 94 -23.70 9.28 -27.18
N THR A 95 -24.38 9.89 -26.21
CA THR A 95 -24.61 11.35 -26.12
C THR A 95 -23.45 12.04 -25.44
#